data_AF-A0A1Y2IID8-F1
#
_entry.id   AF-A0A1Y2IID8-F1
#
_cell.length_a   1.000
_cell.length_b   1.000
_cell.length_c   1.000
_cell.angle_alpha   90.00
_cell.angle_beta   90.00
_cell.angle_gamma   90.00
#
_symmetry.space_group_name_H-M   'P 1'
#
loop_
_entity.id
_entity.type
_entity.pdbx_description
1 polymer ?
#
loop_
_entity_poly.entity_id
_entity_poly.type
_entity_poly.pdbx_seq_one_letter_code
_entity_poly.pdbx_strand_id
1 'polypeptide(L)'
;MVQNPPPWLHQALRDARLRYPGYAFDVVARLVPNPSTGGQVTLFRLVCGDCPGMLYHLGPGDTLSNFEMHLKDAHHRHRAQERMHPRRSLL
;
A
#
# COMPACT_ATOMS: atom_id res chain seq x y z
N MET A 1 3.32 15.37 15.66
CA MET A 1 2.60 14.07 15.70
C MET A 1 2.32 13.63 14.27
N VAL A 2 2.23 12.33 14.02
CA VAL A 2 1.86 11.82 12.69
C VAL A 2 0.42 12.22 12.39
N GLN A 3 0.18 12.80 11.21
CA GLN A 3 -1.15 13.21 10.76
C GLN A 3 -1.97 11.97 10.37
N ASN A 4 -3.29 12.05 10.46
CA ASN A 4 -4.17 11.03 9.89
C ASN A 4 -4.09 11.04 8.36
N PRO A 5 -4.29 9.88 7.69
CA PRO A 5 -4.40 9.82 6.24
C PRO A 5 -5.45 10.81 5.72
N PRO A 6 -5.16 11.55 4.64
CA PRO A 6 -6.15 12.46 4.06
C PRO A 6 -7.38 11.68 3.56
N PRO A 7 -8.57 12.33 3.46
CA PRO A 7 -9.80 11.65 3.08
C PRO A 7 -9.71 10.88 1.76
N TRP A 8 -9.03 11.43 0.76
CA TRP A 8 -8.84 10.79 -0.54
C TRP A 8 -8.09 9.46 -0.41
N LEU A 9 -7.05 9.41 0.44
CA LEU A 9 -6.22 8.21 0.62
C LEU A 9 -7.02 7.14 1.35
N HIS A 10 -7.81 7.57 2.33
CA HIS A 10 -8.73 6.69 3.04
C HIS A 10 -9.76 6.06 2.09
N GLN A 11 -10.34 6.86 1.19
CA GLN A 11 -11.29 6.38 0.18
C GLN A 11 -10.62 5.44 -0.83
N ALA A 12 -9.47 5.84 -1.37
CA ALA A 12 -8.77 5.04 -2.37
C ALA A 12 -8.32 3.68 -1.80
N LEU A 13 -7.89 3.63 -0.53
CA LEU A 13 -7.59 2.38 0.17
C LEU A 13 -8.83 1.50 0.35
N ARG A 14 -9.98 2.09 0.69
CA ARG A 14 -11.26 1.35 0.78
C ARG A 14 -11.62 0.74 -0.57
N ASP A 15 -11.58 1.53 -1.63
CA ASP A 15 -11.93 1.06 -2.97
C ASP A 15 -10.96 -0.02 -3.47
N ALA A 16 -9.66 0.13 -3.21
CA ALA A 16 -8.66 -0.87 -3.55
C ALA A 16 -8.90 -2.19 -2.81
N ARG A 17 -9.25 -2.15 -1.52
CA ARG A 17 -9.56 -3.36 -0.73
C ARG A 17 -10.82 -4.08 -1.23
N LEU A 18 -11.79 -3.34 -1.75
CA LEU A 18 -12.96 -3.93 -2.41
C LEU A 18 -12.61 -4.57 -3.76
N ARG A 19 -11.72 -3.95 -4.55
CA ARG A 19 -11.26 -4.48 -5.84
C ARG A 19 -10.36 -5.70 -5.71
N TYR A 20 -9.51 -5.74 -4.68
CA TYR A 20 -8.51 -6.79 -4.47
C TYR A 20 -8.72 -7.50 -3.13
N PRO A 21 -9.84 -8.24 -2.98
CA PRO A 21 -10.15 -8.93 -1.74
C PRO A 21 -9.07 -9.97 -1.42
N GLY A 22 -8.56 -9.94 -0.19
CA GLY A 22 -7.56 -10.87 0.30
C GLY A 22 -6.11 -10.51 -0.02
N TYR A 23 -5.86 -9.47 -0.82
CA TYR A 23 -4.50 -8.96 -1.05
C TYR A 23 -4.03 -8.23 0.20
N ALA A 24 -2.81 -8.51 0.66
CA ALA A 24 -2.29 -7.95 1.89
C ALA A 24 -1.54 -6.66 1.57
N PHE A 25 -2.12 -5.52 1.88
CA PHE A 25 -1.43 -4.24 1.77
C PHE A 25 -1.93 -3.23 2.80
N ASP A 26 -1.04 -2.30 3.16
CA ASP A 26 -1.33 -1.27 4.14
C ASP A 26 -0.64 0.06 3.81
N VAL A 27 -0.94 1.09 4.59
CA VAL A 27 -0.30 2.40 4.54
C VAL A 27 0.52 2.63 5.81
N VAL A 28 1.77 3.06 5.62
CA VAL A 28 2.65 3.49 6.71
C VAL A 28 2.86 4.99 6.64
N ALA A 29 2.94 5.64 7.79
CA ALA A 29 3.13 7.06 7.92
C ALA A 29 4.42 7.36 8.68
N ARG A 30 5.20 8.33 8.21
CA ARG A 30 6.43 8.78 8.86
C ARG A 30 6.52 10.31 8.81
N LEU A 31 7.02 10.91 9.87
CA LEU A 31 7.40 12.33 9.86
C LEU A 31 8.73 12.50 9.13
N VAL A 32 8.75 13.38 8.13
CA VAL A 32 9.96 13.74 7.38
C VAL A 32 10.14 15.26 7.40
N PRO A 33 11.38 15.77 7.27
CA PRO A 33 11.60 17.21 7.16
C PRO A 33 10.85 17.80 5.97
N ASN A 34 10.20 18.94 6.18
CA ASN A 34 9.59 19.73 5.12
C ASN A 34 10.60 20.79 4.68
N PRO A 35 11.23 20.66 3.49
CA PRO A 35 12.23 21.61 3.03
C PRO A 35 11.67 23.01 2.77
N SER A 36 10.35 23.13 2.53
CA SER A 36 9.70 24.41 2.23
C SER A 36 9.36 25.22 3.47
N THR A 37 9.10 24.57 4.60
CA THR A 37 8.69 25.25 5.85
C THR A 37 9.70 25.11 6.98
N GLY A 38 10.73 24.27 6.84
CA GLY A 38 11.67 23.92 7.91
C GLY A 38 11.06 23.06 9.03
N GLY A 39 9.75 22.77 8.96
CA GLY A 39 9.04 21.93 9.92
C GLY A 39 9.08 20.44 9.56
N GLN A 40 8.15 19.66 10.12
CA GLN A 40 7.93 18.27 9.75
C GLN A 40 6.62 18.11 8.97
N VAL A 41 6.60 17.19 8.02
CA VAL A 41 5.39 16.77 7.29
C VAL A 41 5.21 15.25 7.42
N THR A 42 3.97 14.79 7.44
CA THR A 42 3.67 13.35 7.42
C THR A 42 3.73 12.85 5.99
N LEU A 43 4.62 11.90 5.74
CA LEU A 43 4.76 11.18 4.48
C LEU A 43 4.09 9.81 4.61
N PHE A 44 3.13 9.54 3.72
CA PHE A 44 2.47 8.25 3.62
C PHE A 44 3.11 7.40 2.51
N ARG A 45 3.28 6.10 2.76
CA ARG A 45 3.78 5.11 1.80
C ARG A 45 2.93 3.86 1.85
N LEU A 46 2.74 3.21 0.72
CA LEU A 46 2.05 1.92 0.65
C LEU A 46 3.05 0.77 0.78
N VAL A 47 2.61 -0.28 1.48
CA VAL A 47 3.37 -1.51 1.71
C VAL A 47 2.55 -2.70 1.27
N CYS A 48 3.22 -3.67 0.64
CA CYS A 48 2.61 -4.93 0.24
C CYS A 48 3.12 -6.04 1.15
N GLY A 49 2.20 -6.75 1.81
CA GLY A 49 2.50 -7.91 2.64
C GLY A 49 2.87 -9.15 1.83
N ASP A 50 2.48 -9.22 0.55
CA ASP A 50 2.84 -10.29 -0.39
C ASP A 50 4.21 -10.08 -1.05
N CYS A 51 4.69 -8.84 -1.08
CA CYS A 51 5.92 -8.44 -1.77
C CYS A 51 6.81 -7.63 -0.83
N PRO A 52 7.62 -8.30 0.01
CA PRO A 52 8.49 -7.63 0.96
C PRO A 52 9.59 -6.84 0.23
N GLY A 53 9.98 -5.70 0.82
CA GLY A 53 11.15 -4.93 0.40
C GLY A 53 10.86 -3.64 -0.39
N MET A 54 9.61 -3.39 -0.80
CA MET A 54 9.25 -2.20 -1.59
C MET A 54 8.27 -1.29 -0.85
N LEU A 55 8.62 0.00 -0.75
CA LEU A 55 7.74 1.07 -0.27
C LEU A 55 7.26 1.90 -1.47
N TYR A 56 5.95 1.90 -1.72
CA TYR A 56 5.39 2.60 -2.87
C TYR A 56 5.02 4.04 -2.52
N HIS A 57 5.34 4.95 -3.45
CA HIS A 57 4.86 6.32 -3.39
C HIS A 57 3.36 6.32 -3.71
N LEU A 58 2.64 7.24 -3.09
CA LEU A 58 1.30 7.58 -3.55
C LEU A 58 1.37 8.11 -4.98
N GLY A 59 0.37 7.73 -5.81
CA GLY A 59 0.32 8.14 -7.21
C GLY A 59 0.07 9.64 -7.36
N PRO A 60 0.36 10.21 -8.55
CA PRO A 60 0.05 11.59 -8.84
C PRO A 60 -1.46 11.85 -8.72
N GLY A 61 -1.83 13.08 -8.36
CA GLY A 61 -3.24 13.52 -8.33
C GLY A 61 -4.11 12.74 -7.35
N ASP A 62 -3.59 12.41 -6.16
CA ASP A 62 -4.35 11.74 -5.10
C ASP A 62 -4.88 10.37 -5.52
N THR A 63 -4.01 9.55 -6.12
CA THR A 63 -4.35 8.21 -6.62
C THR A 63 -3.43 7.12 -6.06
N LEU A 64 -3.82 5.85 -6.27
CA LEU A 64 -2.98 4.68 -6.01
C LEU A 64 -2.48 4.01 -7.29
N SER A 65 -2.54 4.68 -8.45
CA SER A 65 -2.38 4.06 -9.77
C SER A 65 -1.08 3.24 -9.93
N ASN A 66 0.05 3.75 -9.43
CA ASN A 66 1.33 3.02 -9.50
C ASN A 66 1.30 1.75 -8.63
N PHE A 67 0.65 1.82 -7.47
CA PHE A 67 0.49 0.66 -6.61
C PHE A 67 -0.50 -0.35 -7.20
N GLU A 68 -1.57 0.10 -7.83
CA GLU A 68 -2.50 -0.80 -8.51
C GLU A 68 -1.87 -1.53 -9.70
N MET A 69 -0.93 -0.89 -10.41
CA MET A 69 -0.14 -1.58 -11.42
C MET A 69 0.66 -2.73 -10.80
N HIS A 70 1.24 -2.52 -9.62
CA HIS A 70 1.88 -3.60 -8.85
C HIS A 70 0.89 -4.71 -8.46
N LEU A 71 -0.32 -4.39 -8.00
CA LEU A 71 -1.34 -5.40 -7.68
C LEU A 71 -1.78 -6.21 -8.92
N LYS A 72 -1.73 -5.59 -10.10
CA LYS A 72 -1.99 -6.24 -11.40
C LYS A 72 -0.77 -6.96 -11.98
N ASP A 73 0.37 -6.96 -11.30
CA ASP A 73 1.53 -7.71 -11.75
C ASP A 73 1.34 -9.21 -11.54
N ALA A 74 1.79 -10.03 -12.50
CA ALA A 74 1.59 -11.48 -12.45
C ALA A 74 2.31 -12.14 -11.27
N HIS A 75 3.50 -11.65 -10.92
CA HIS A 75 4.28 -12.19 -9.82
C HIS A 75 3.66 -11.81 -8.46
N HIS A 76 3.12 -10.59 -8.32
CA HIS A 76 2.32 -10.25 -7.13
C HIS A 76 1.11 -11.18 -6.99
N ARG A 77 0.31 -11.35 -8.06
CA ARG A 77 -0.88 -12.22 -8.03
C ARG A 77 -0.55 -13.65 -7.62
N HIS A 78 0.55 -14.20 -8.11
CA HIS A 78 1.00 -15.55 -7.76
C HIS A 78 1.27 -15.66 -6.26
N ARG A 79 2.05 -14.74 -5.69
CA ARG A 79 2.34 -14.72 -4.24
C ARG A 79 1.09 -14.52 -3.38
N ALA A 80 0.20 -13.63 -3.80
CA ALA A 80 -1.07 -13.41 -3.11
C ALA A 80 -1.93 -14.70 -3.10
N GLN A 81 -1.98 -15.42 -4.22
CA GLN A 81 -2.67 -16.71 -4.29
C GLN A 81 -2.03 -17.77 -3.40
N GLU A 82 -0.70 -17.87 -3.35
CA GLU A 82 0.00 -18.80 -2.45
C GLU A 82 -0.31 -18.51 -0.98
N ARG A 83 -0.35 -17.22 -0.58
CA ARG A 83 -0.72 -16.84 0.79
C ARG A 83 -2.20 -17.13 1.08
N MET A 84 -3.10 -16.86 0.14
CA MET A 84 -4.55 -17.03 0.33
C MET A 84 -4.99 -18.50 0.28
N HIS A 85 -4.28 -19.31 -0.51
CA HIS A 85 -4.48 -20.74 -0.64
C HIS A 85 -3.21 -21.49 -0.29
N PRO A 86 -2.76 -21.41 0.98
CA PRO A 86 -1.60 -22.14 1.40
C PRO A 86 -1.92 -23.61 1.19
N ARG A 87 -1.10 -24.32 0.42
CA ARG A 87 -1.21 -25.77 0.33
C ARG A 87 -1.09 -26.27 1.76
N ARG A 88 -2.19 -26.81 2.30
CA ARG A 88 -2.18 -27.47 3.60
C ARG A 88 -1.11 -28.56 3.52
N SER A 89 0.01 -28.34 4.20
CA SER A 89 0.98 -29.39 4.45
C SER A 89 0.22 -30.46 5.25
N LEU A 90 -0.09 -31.57 4.58
CA LEU A 90 -0.54 -32.79 5.23
C LEU A 90 0.70 -33.37 5.93
N LEU A 91 0.96 -32.88 7.13
CA LEU A 91 1.85 -33.50 8.11
C LEU A 91 1.01 -33.82 9.35
#